data_AF-A0A961BRD1-F1
#
_entry.id   AF-A0A961BRD1-F1
#
_cell.length_a   1.000
_cell.length_b   1.000
_cell.length_c   1.000
_cell.angle_alpha   90.00
_cell.angle_beta   90.00
_cell.angle_gamma   90.00
#
_symmetry.space_group_name_H-M   'P 1'
#
loop_
_entity.id
_entity.type
_entity.pdbx_description
1 polymer ?
#
loop_
_entity_poly.entity_id
_entity_poly.type
_entity_poly.pdbx_seq_one_letter_code
_entity_poly.pdbx_strand_id
1 'polypeptide(L)' 'RPSEIDVINGAVGRAAARVGLAAPVNDTLTALVRAAERA' A
#
# COMPACT_ATOMS: atom_id res chain seq x y z
N ARG A 1 7.82 -13.96 -3.94
CA ARG A 1 7.52 -13.48 -5.32
C ARG A 1 6.78 -12.16 -5.19
N PRO A 2 7.12 -11.13 -5.98
CA PRO A 2 6.42 -9.85 -5.95
C PRO A 2 4.95 -9.98 -6.41
N SER A 3 4.06 -9.31 -5.69
CA SER A 3 2.63 -9.17 -5.98
C SER A 3 2.31 -7.79 -6.56
N GLU A 4 1.03 -7.53 -6.84
CA GLU A 4 0.52 -6.23 -7.31
C GLU A 4 0.26 -5.23 -6.15
N ILE A 5 0.72 -5.52 -4.93
CA ILE A 5 0.37 -4.73 -3.73
C ILE A 5 0.68 -3.23 -3.88
N ASP A 6 1.79 -2.88 -4.53
CA ASP A 6 2.20 -1.47 -4.74
C ASP A 6 1.36 -0.75 -5.80
N VAL A 7 0.78 -1.51 -6.73
CA VAL A 7 -0.05 -1.03 -7.84
C VAL A 7 -1.49 -0.85 -7.40
N ILE A 8 -2.03 -1.76 -6.58
CA ILE A 8 -3.41 -1.73 -6.12
C ILE A 8 -3.51 -0.97 -4.79
N ASN A 9 -3.07 -1.58 -3.68
CA ASN A 9 -3.22 -0.98 -2.34
C ASN A 9 -2.31 0.22 -2.14
N GLY A 10 -1.05 0.15 -2.60
CA GLY A 10 -0.11 1.25 -2.53
C GLY A 10 -0.55 2.48 -3.34
N ALA A 11 -1.33 2.29 -4.41
CA ALA A 11 -1.88 3.40 -5.18
C ALA A 11 -2.99 4.14 -4.42
N VAL A 12 -3.75 3.45 -3.56
CA VAL A 12 -4.81 4.07 -2.76
C VAL A 12 -4.21 5.09 -1.78
N GLY A 13 -3.11 4.75 -1.10
CA GLY A 13 -2.40 5.70 -0.22
C GLY A 13 -1.93 6.95 -0.96
N ARG A 14 -1.31 6.78 -2.14
CA ARG A 14 -0.88 7.92 -3.00
C ARG A 14 -2.06 8.75 -3.51
N ALA A 15 -3.17 8.12 -3.85
CA ALA A 15 -4.38 8.80 -4.30
C ALA A 15 -5.05 9.58 -3.16
N ALA A 16 -5.14 9.00 -1.96
CA ALA A 16 -5.69 9.66 -0.78
C ALA A 16 -4.90 10.93 -0.41
N ALA A 17 -3.56 10.85 -0.43
CA ALA A 17 -2.70 12.00 -0.16
C ALA A 17 -2.96 13.19 -1.12
N ARG A 18 -3.27 12.92 -2.40
CA ARG A 18 -3.58 13.98 -3.39
C ARG A 18 -4.87 14.74 -3.10
N VAL A 19 -5.78 14.17 -2.31
CA VAL A 19 -7.05 14.78 -1.94
C VAL A 19 -7.12 15.13 -0.45
N GLY A 20 -5.97 15.16 0.25
CA GLY A 20 -5.90 15.51 1.67
C GLY A 20 -6.50 14.46 2.61
N LEU A 21 -6.61 13.21 2.16
CA LEU A 21 -7.10 12.08 2.96
C LEU A 21 -5.99 11.10 3.30
N ALA A 22 -6.24 10.25 4.30
CA ALA A 22 -5.37 9.14 4.66
C ALA A 22 -6.02 7.80 4.26
N ALA A 23 -5.20 6.79 3.94
CA ALA A 23 -5.65 5.43 3.67
C ALA A 23 -4.97 4.41 4.62
N PRO A 24 -5.15 4.55 5.95
CA PRO A 24 -4.32 3.89 6.96
C PRO A 24 -4.33 2.35 6.85
N VAL A 25 -5.45 1.76 6.43
CA VAL A 25 -5.56 0.31 6.20
C VAL A 25 -4.74 -0.12 4.97
N ASN A 26 -4.80 0.64 3.87
CA ASN A 26 -4.01 0.32 2.68
C ASN A 26 -2.51 0.49 2.93
N ASP A 27 -2.12 1.51 3.69
CA ASP A 27 -0.73 1.74 4.06
C ASP A 27 -0.19 0.59 4.92
N THR A 28 -0.99 0.14 5.90
CA THR A 28 -0.65 -1.01 6.76
C THR A 28 -0.54 -2.30 5.95
N LEU A 29 -1.53 -2.63 5.11
CA LEU A 29 -1.49 -3.84 4.29
C LEU A 29 -0.31 -3.82 3.32
N THR A 30 -0.03 -2.67 2.69
CA THR A 30 1.12 -2.51 1.81
C THR A 30 2.43 -2.78 2.56
N ALA A 31 2.59 -2.25 3.77
CA ALA A 31 3.78 -2.48 4.58
C ALA A 31 3.96 -3.96 4.98
N LEU A 32 2.87 -4.64 5.38
CA LEU A 32 2.89 -6.05 5.77
C LEU A 32 3.26 -6.96 4.61
N VAL A 33 2.64 -6.78 3.44
CA VAL A 33 2.93 -7.63 2.27
C VAL A 33 4.35 -7.37 1.77
N ARG A 34 4.82 -6.12 1.73
CA ARG A 34 6.22 -5.82 1.43
C ARG A 34 7.19 -6.53 2.38
N ALA A 35 6.84 -6.64 3.67
CA ALA A 35 7.66 -7.38 4.64
C ALA A 35 7.64 -8.89 4.37
N ALA A 36 6.47 -9.45 4.07
CA ALA A 36 6.33 -10.86 3.72
C ALA A 36 7.06 -11.23 2.41
N GLU A 37 7.10 -10.34 1.43
CA GLU A 37 7.79 -10.56 0.14
C GLU A 37 9.33 -10.55 0.25
N ARG A 38 9.87 -9.99 1.34
CA ARG A 38 11.32 -9.95 1.62
C ARG A 38 11.82 -11.15 2.41
N ALA A 39 10.92 -11.95 2.99
CA ALA A 39 11.25 -13.20 3.69
C ALA A 39 11.48 -14.34 2.69
#